data_AF-A0AAD5ZYH7-F1
#
_entry.id   AF-A0AAD5ZYH7-F1
#
_cell.length_a   1.000
_cell.length_b   1.000
_cell.length_c   1.000
_cell.angle_alpha   90.00
_cell.angle_beta   90.00
_cell.angle_gamma   90.00
#
_symmetry.space_group_name_H-M   'P 1'
#
loop_
_entity.id
_entity.type
_entity.pdbx_description
1 polymer ?
#
loop_
_entity_poly.entity_id
_entity_poly.type
_entity_poly.pdbx_seq_one_letter_code
_entity_poly.pdbx_strand_id
1 'polypeptide(L)'
;MDIVGGKFKLGRKIGSGSFGELFLAVNIQNGEEVAVKLEPAKTKHPQLQFESKIYMLLQGGTGIPHLKWFGVEGEYNVMVIDLLGPSLEDLFNYCNRKFSLKTVLMLADQLISRVEYMHSRGFLHRDIKPDNFLVGQARKANQQRQVFIIDYGLAKKYRDLQTHKHIPYRENKNLTGTARYASVNTHLGVEQSRRDDLESLGYVLMYFLRGSLPWQGLKANTKKQKYDKISEKKMLTPVEVLCKNYPSEFTSYFHYCRSLRFEDKPDYSYLKRLFRDLFIREGYQYDYAFDWTVVKYPQIGSSSSRPKPTVGRTALGPSAERTEKPSVGQEIRDRFSGAVEAFARRNGATPNNNHHGEHSRRKTLEEPLVPKANSSTPTRPVSTSRSSSKRAVASSSRPSSSAGADQNNPNSSYSRGATPTHTTSRLFSAGSSSNRLTATPIQRLHHSGGFDVSARSTPFAKPTSSSRVHTRVSSRDEPLIRNLELLSLRKR
;
A
#
# COMPACT_ATOMS: atom_id res chain seq x y z
N MET A 1 28.18 -5.78 -12.76
CA MET A 1 27.85 -4.43 -12.24
C MET A 1 27.93 -4.52 -10.75
N ASP A 2 29.00 -3.98 -10.20
CA ASP A 2 29.52 -4.46 -8.92
C ASP A 2 29.44 -3.35 -7.86
N ILE A 3 29.48 -2.09 -8.30
CA ILE A 3 29.20 -0.89 -7.50
C ILE A 3 28.21 -0.02 -8.28
N VAL A 4 27.19 0.49 -7.60
CA VAL A 4 26.14 1.39 -8.11
C VAL A 4 26.29 2.78 -7.48
N GLY A 5 26.12 3.83 -8.28
CA GLY A 5 26.17 5.23 -7.85
C GLY A 5 27.51 5.60 -7.21
N GLY A 6 28.58 4.91 -7.58
CA GLY A 6 29.92 5.02 -7.00
C GLY A 6 30.08 4.54 -5.54
N LYS A 7 29.02 4.06 -4.87
CA LYS A 7 29.04 3.81 -3.41
C LYS A 7 28.33 2.55 -2.92
N PHE A 8 27.42 1.93 -3.68
CA PHE A 8 26.69 0.74 -3.22
C PHE A 8 27.20 -0.52 -3.90
N LYS A 9 27.95 -1.37 -3.19
CA LYS A 9 28.41 -2.66 -3.71
C LYS A 9 27.24 -3.63 -3.81
N LEU A 10 26.90 -4.06 -5.02
CA LEU A 10 25.83 -5.04 -5.24
C LEU A 10 26.21 -6.42 -4.68
N GLY A 11 25.23 -7.09 -4.10
CA GLY A 11 25.35 -8.42 -3.50
C GLY A 11 24.30 -9.39 -4.04
N ARG A 12 23.78 -10.27 -3.17
CA ARG A 12 22.81 -11.31 -3.56
C ARG A 12 21.47 -10.69 -4.00
N LYS A 13 20.83 -11.30 -5.01
CA LYS A 13 19.42 -11.04 -5.33
C LYS A 13 18.55 -11.45 -4.14
N ILE A 14 17.63 -10.58 -3.73
CA ILE A 14 16.68 -10.80 -2.62
C ILE A 14 15.22 -10.86 -3.09
N GLY A 15 14.94 -10.53 -4.35
CA GLY A 15 13.61 -10.71 -4.93
C GLY A 15 13.49 -10.24 -6.38
N SER A 16 12.25 -10.19 -6.86
CA SER A 16 11.85 -9.63 -8.15
C SER A 16 10.45 -9.06 -8.01
N GLY A 17 10.26 -7.81 -8.43
CA GLY A 17 8.94 -7.19 -8.55
C GLY A 17 8.37 -7.34 -9.96
N SER A 18 7.19 -6.77 -10.19
CA SER A 18 6.55 -6.73 -11.52
C SER A 18 7.29 -5.87 -12.55
N PHE A 19 8.25 -5.04 -12.12
CA PHE A 19 8.92 -4.03 -12.95
C PHE A 19 10.46 -4.11 -12.91
N GLY A 20 11.03 -5.12 -12.23
CA GLY A 20 12.48 -5.20 -12.06
C GLY A 20 12.94 -6.22 -11.03
N GLU A 21 14.26 -6.34 -10.89
CA GLU A 21 14.91 -7.21 -9.91
C GLU A 21 15.25 -6.43 -8.63
N LEU A 22 15.32 -7.13 -7.49
CA LEU A 22 15.66 -6.53 -6.20
C LEU A 22 16.89 -7.22 -5.59
N PHE A 23 17.91 -6.44 -5.26
CA PHE A 23 19.19 -6.90 -4.72
C PHE A 23 19.47 -6.31 -3.34
N LEU A 24 20.15 -7.08 -2.50
CA LEU A 24 20.90 -6.54 -1.36
C LEU A 24 22.15 -5.84 -1.90
N ALA A 25 22.46 -4.66 -1.37
CA ALA A 25 23.76 -4.03 -1.54
C ALA A 25 24.29 -3.49 -0.21
N VAL A 26 25.57 -3.15 -0.16
CA VAL A 26 26.20 -2.52 1.00
C VAL A 26 26.84 -1.20 0.58
N ASN A 27 26.55 -0.13 1.30
CA ASN A 27 27.24 1.14 1.13
C ASN A 27 28.70 1.01 1.62
N ILE A 28 29.66 1.12 0.69
CA ILE A 28 31.08 0.86 0.94
C ILE A 28 31.72 1.89 1.89
N GLN A 29 31.08 3.04 2.11
CA GLN A 29 31.60 4.12 2.95
C GLN A 29 31.25 3.96 4.45
N ASN A 30 30.15 3.29 4.78
CA ASN A 30 29.65 3.19 6.16
C ASN A 30 29.10 1.80 6.56
N GLY A 31 29.16 0.81 5.66
CA GLY A 31 28.68 -0.55 5.90
C GLY A 31 27.16 -0.71 5.91
N GLU A 32 26.37 0.31 5.53
CA GLU A 32 24.91 0.23 5.57
C GLU A 32 24.36 -0.77 4.53
N GLU A 33 23.57 -1.75 4.98
CA GLU A 33 22.80 -2.64 4.13
C GLU A 33 21.60 -1.90 3.51
N VAL A 34 21.50 -1.93 2.17
CA VAL A 34 20.48 -1.21 1.39
C VAL A 34 19.79 -2.12 0.38
N ALA A 35 18.59 -1.75 -0.06
CA ALA A 35 17.87 -2.44 -1.13
C ALA A 35 18.03 -1.69 -2.46
N VAL A 36 18.37 -2.41 -3.53
CA VAL A 36 18.58 -1.87 -4.88
C VAL A 36 17.57 -2.49 -5.85
N LYS A 37 16.69 -1.68 -6.43
CA LYS A 37 15.72 -2.06 -7.47
C LYS A 37 16.34 -1.73 -8.84
N LEU A 38 16.45 -2.73 -9.73
CA LEU A 38 16.99 -2.60 -11.09
C LEU A 38 15.87 -2.80 -12.12
N GLU A 39 15.65 -1.82 -12.99
CA GLU A 39 14.70 -1.87 -14.11
C GLU A 39 15.48 -1.68 -15.43
N PRO A 40 15.39 -2.57 -16.42
CA PRO A 40 16.05 -2.37 -17.72
C PRO A 40 15.58 -1.07 -18.38
N ALA A 41 16.49 -0.15 -18.70
CA ALA A 41 16.17 1.18 -19.20
C ALA A 41 15.39 1.16 -20.53
N LYS A 42 15.54 0.10 -21.32
CA LYS A 42 14.83 -0.14 -22.59
C LYS A 42 13.51 -0.90 -22.43
N THR A 43 12.96 -1.01 -21.21
CA THR A 43 11.63 -1.59 -20.99
C THR A 43 10.53 -0.76 -21.67
N LYS A 44 9.46 -1.41 -22.14
CA LYS A 44 8.37 -0.75 -22.88
C LYS A 44 7.57 0.25 -22.02
N HIS A 45 7.53 0.04 -20.71
CA HIS A 45 6.73 0.84 -19.77
C HIS A 45 7.53 1.12 -18.47
N PRO A 46 8.56 2.00 -18.53
CA PRO A 46 9.43 2.28 -17.40
C PRO A 46 8.68 3.03 -16.30
N GLN A 47 8.87 2.60 -15.07
CA GLN A 47 8.18 3.10 -13.88
C GLN A 47 9.15 3.53 -12.77
N LEU A 48 10.39 3.05 -12.76
CA LEU A 48 11.31 3.30 -11.64
C LEU A 48 11.70 4.78 -11.48
N GLN A 49 11.75 5.53 -12.59
CA GLN A 49 11.95 7.00 -12.57
C GLN A 49 10.72 7.77 -12.07
N PHE A 50 9.52 7.20 -12.18
CA PHE A 50 8.30 7.77 -11.59
C PHE A 50 8.23 7.41 -10.10
N GLU A 51 8.45 6.15 -9.76
CA GLU A 51 8.44 5.62 -8.39
C GLU A 51 9.43 6.36 -7.48
N SER A 52 10.66 6.59 -7.93
CA SER A 52 11.67 7.37 -7.17
C SER A 52 11.23 8.82 -6.91
N LYS A 53 10.54 9.47 -7.86
CA LYS A 53 9.93 10.79 -7.64
C LYS A 53 8.81 10.74 -6.60
N ILE A 54 8.04 9.65 -6.53
CA ILE A 54 7.05 9.46 -5.46
C ILE A 54 7.73 9.26 -4.11
N TYR A 55 8.76 8.40 -3.99
CA TYR A 55 9.54 8.30 -2.75
C TYR A 55 10.05 9.67 -2.28
N MET A 56 10.65 10.45 -3.19
CA MET A 56 11.15 11.80 -2.89
C MET A 56 10.06 12.76 -2.37
N LEU A 57 8.84 12.68 -2.92
CA LEU A 57 7.70 13.50 -2.49
C LEU A 57 7.04 13.01 -1.17
N LEU A 58 7.30 11.78 -0.76
CA LEU A 58 6.81 11.16 0.48
C LEU A 58 7.85 11.13 1.62
N GLN A 59 9.09 11.59 1.36
CA GLN A 59 10.17 11.65 2.36
C GLN A 59 9.74 12.33 3.67
N GLY A 60 10.28 11.85 4.79
CA GLY A 60 9.90 12.29 6.15
C GLY A 60 8.58 11.70 6.67
N GLY A 61 7.84 10.93 5.86
CA GLY A 61 6.63 10.24 6.31
C GLY A 61 6.90 9.03 7.21
N THR A 62 6.10 8.87 8.26
CA THR A 62 6.15 7.70 9.15
C THR A 62 5.85 6.41 8.37
N GLY A 63 6.86 5.55 8.25
CA GLY A 63 6.77 4.31 7.48
C GLY A 63 6.96 4.47 5.97
N ILE A 64 7.63 5.54 5.54
CA ILE A 64 8.15 5.69 4.18
C ILE A 64 9.65 5.36 4.19
N PRO A 65 10.14 4.44 3.35
CA PRO A 65 11.58 4.18 3.22
C PRO A 65 12.32 5.36 2.58
N HIS A 66 13.53 5.66 3.05
CA HIS A 66 14.33 6.74 2.47
C HIS A 66 14.88 6.33 1.11
N LEU A 67 14.67 7.17 0.10
CA LEU A 67 15.43 7.14 -1.15
C LEU A 67 16.86 7.64 -0.88
N LYS A 68 17.85 6.76 -1.06
CA LYS A 68 19.28 7.05 -0.86
C LYS A 68 19.99 7.48 -2.15
N TRP A 69 19.49 7.01 -3.30
CA TRP A 69 19.95 7.39 -4.63
C TRP A 69 18.99 6.92 -5.72
N PHE A 70 18.98 7.61 -6.87
CA PHE A 70 18.40 7.14 -8.12
C PHE A 70 19.29 7.60 -9.29
N GLY A 71 19.42 6.78 -10.32
CA GLY A 71 20.15 7.12 -11.54
C GLY A 71 20.00 6.08 -12.64
N VAL A 72 20.79 6.22 -13.69
CA VAL A 72 20.94 5.24 -14.77
C VAL A 72 22.37 4.71 -14.72
N GLU A 73 22.51 3.38 -14.65
CA GLU A 73 23.78 2.67 -14.72
C GLU A 73 23.76 1.78 -15.96
N GLY A 74 24.54 2.14 -16.98
CA GLY A 74 24.57 1.44 -18.27
C GLY A 74 23.17 1.22 -18.87
N GLU A 75 22.73 -0.03 -18.91
CA GLU A 75 21.44 -0.46 -19.49
C GLU A 75 20.27 -0.49 -18.47
N TYR A 76 20.46 0.00 -17.24
CA TYR A 76 19.47 -0.09 -16.17
C TYR A 76 19.13 1.28 -15.55
N ASN A 77 17.84 1.54 -15.35
CA ASN A 77 17.37 2.46 -14.33
C ASN A 77 17.61 1.80 -12.96
N VAL A 78 18.12 2.56 -11.99
CA VAL A 78 18.53 2.02 -10.68
C VAL A 78 18.06 2.91 -9.55
N MET A 79 17.41 2.31 -8.54
CA MET A 79 16.90 2.99 -7.35
C MET A 79 17.41 2.30 -6.09
N VAL A 80 17.95 3.09 -5.16
CA VAL A 80 18.51 2.59 -3.89
C VAL A 80 17.72 3.17 -2.73
N ILE A 81 17.16 2.30 -1.89
CA ILE A 81 16.30 2.63 -0.75
C ILE A 81 16.76 1.92 0.53
N ASP A 82 16.21 2.30 1.68
CA ASP A 82 16.37 1.52 2.92
C ASP A 82 16.02 0.03 2.71
N LEU A 83 16.87 -0.86 3.20
CA LEU A 83 16.53 -2.27 3.31
C LEU A 83 15.54 -2.47 4.46
N LEU A 84 14.46 -3.21 4.21
CA LEU A 84 13.40 -3.50 5.18
C LEU A 84 13.44 -4.98 5.63
N GLY A 85 12.55 -5.34 6.54
CA GLY A 85 12.25 -6.73 6.91
C GLY A 85 11.26 -7.41 5.96
N PRO A 86 10.68 -8.57 6.35
CA PRO A 86 9.72 -9.31 5.54
C PRO A 86 8.40 -8.55 5.31
N SER A 87 7.67 -8.91 4.25
CA SER A 87 6.32 -8.38 3.99
C SER A 87 5.28 -8.99 4.91
N LEU A 88 4.10 -8.37 4.99
CA LEU A 88 2.96 -8.94 5.71
C LEU A 88 2.47 -10.24 5.05
N GLU A 89 2.65 -10.48 3.75
CA GLU A 89 2.39 -11.81 3.15
C GLU A 89 3.40 -12.85 3.65
N ASP A 90 4.70 -12.52 3.72
CA ASP A 90 5.73 -13.46 4.19
C ASP A 90 5.50 -13.81 5.69
N LEU A 91 5.18 -12.80 6.51
CA LEU A 91 4.83 -12.97 7.92
C LEU A 91 3.50 -13.72 8.13
N PHE A 92 2.54 -13.54 7.22
CA PHE A 92 1.26 -14.25 7.23
C PHE A 92 1.45 -15.74 6.91
N ASN A 93 2.29 -16.07 5.92
CA ASN A 93 2.64 -17.46 5.65
C ASN A 93 3.44 -18.10 6.80
N TYR A 94 4.31 -17.33 7.47
CA TYR A 94 4.99 -17.79 8.70
C TYR A 94 4.01 -18.08 9.85
N CYS A 95 2.94 -17.29 10.00
CA CYS A 95 1.88 -17.51 10.99
C CYS A 95 0.79 -18.47 10.49
N ASN A 96 1.16 -19.51 9.75
CA ASN A 96 0.25 -20.55 9.21
C ASN A 96 -0.97 -20.00 8.45
N ARG A 97 -0.83 -18.83 7.82
CA ARG A 97 -1.86 -18.11 7.05
C ARG A 97 -3.12 -17.77 7.84
N LYS A 98 -2.99 -17.39 9.12
CA LYS A 98 -4.03 -16.70 9.89
C LYS A 98 -3.40 -15.76 10.91
N PHE A 99 -3.91 -14.55 11.06
CA PHE A 99 -3.54 -13.66 12.16
C PHE A 99 -4.63 -13.60 13.25
N SER A 100 -4.21 -13.34 14.49
CA SER A 100 -5.09 -13.05 15.61
C SER A 100 -5.79 -11.70 15.46
N LEU A 101 -6.92 -11.52 16.15
CA LEU A 101 -7.64 -10.25 16.16
C LEU A 101 -6.75 -9.11 16.69
N LYS A 102 -6.02 -9.33 17.79
CA LYS A 102 -5.01 -8.39 18.32
C LYS A 102 -4.01 -7.94 17.26
N THR A 103 -3.40 -8.88 16.53
CA THR A 103 -2.43 -8.59 15.46
C THR A 103 -3.06 -7.79 14.33
N VAL A 104 -4.26 -8.15 13.86
CA VAL A 104 -4.94 -7.42 12.77
C VAL A 104 -5.36 -6.01 13.19
N LEU A 105 -5.79 -5.80 14.44
CA LEU A 105 -6.17 -4.47 14.95
C LEU A 105 -4.94 -3.55 15.13
N MET A 106 -3.82 -4.05 15.66
CA MET A 106 -2.56 -3.27 15.71
C MET A 106 -2.04 -2.94 14.31
N LEU A 107 -2.21 -3.84 13.34
CA LEU A 107 -1.91 -3.56 11.93
C LEU A 107 -2.85 -2.50 11.35
N ALA A 108 -4.16 -2.59 11.58
CA ALA A 108 -5.15 -1.71 10.96
C ALA A 108 -4.88 -0.22 11.23
N ASP A 109 -4.56 0.15 12.47
CA ASP A 109 -4.18 1.51 12.86
C ASP A 109 -2.98 2.06 12.06
N GLN A 110 -1.90 1.27 11.97
CA GLN A 110 -0.71 1.65 11.21
C GLN A 110 -0.99 1.72 9.71
N LEU A 111 -1.70 0.73 9.16
CA LEU A 111 -2.00 0.62 7.72
C LEU A 111 -2.91 1.76 7.24
N ILE A 112 -3.97 2.09 8.00
CA ILE A 112 -4.83 3.25 7.71
C ILE A 112 -3.96 4.52 7.72
N SER A 113 -3.06 4.68 8.69
CA SER A 113 -2.18 5.84 8.79
C SER A 113 -1.16 5.95 7.63
N ARG A 114 -0.74 4.85 6.98
CA ARG A 114 0.08 4.91 5.76
C ARG A 114 -0.72 5.40 4.55
N VAL A 115 -1.93 4.87 4.39
CA VAL A 115 -2.87 5.27 3.32
C VAL A 115 -3.28 6.74 3.48
N GLU A 116 -3.61 7.16 4.71
CA GLU A 116 -3.88 8.55 5.08
C GLU A 116 -2.71 9.48 4.75
N TYR A 117 -1.47 9.11 5.10
CA TYR A 117 -0.30 9.92 4.77
C TYR A 117 -0.12 10.10 3.24
N MET A 118 -0.21 9.01 2.47
CA MET A 118 -0.08 9.08 1.01
C MET A 118 -1.20 9.93 0.38
N HIS A 119 -2.44 9.79 0.87
CA HIS A 119 -3.58 10.61 0.46
C HIS A 119 -3.38 12.09 0.83
N SER A 120 -2.81 12.39 2.01
CA SER A 120 -2.48 13.77 2.42
C SER A 120 -1.52 14.44 1.42
N ARG A 121 -0.52 13.69 0.94
CA ARG A 121 0.46 14.10 -0.08
C ARG A 121 -0.09 14.10 -1.52
N GLY A 122 -1.39 13.84 -1.70
CA GLY A 122 -2.10 14.02 -2.98
C GLY A 122 -2.05 12.82 -3.92
N PHE A 123 -1.52 11.67 -3.47
CA PHE A 123 -1.39 10.45 -4.27
C PHE A 123 -2.27 9.31 -3.75
N LEU A 124 -2.71 8.43 -4.65
CA LEU A 124 -3.31 7.12 -4.36
C LEU A 124 -2.25 6.03 -4.57
N HIS A 125 -2.39 4.91 -3.87
CA HIS A 125 -1.48 3.77 -4.03
C HIS A 125 -1.88 2.84 -5.17
N ARG A 126 -3.19 2.54 -5.29
CA ARG A 126 -3.79 1.75 -6.38
C ARG A 126 -3.39 0.27 -6.44
N ASP A 127 -2.64 -0.21 -5.45
CA ASP A 127 -2.25 -1.63 -5.31
C ASP A 127 -1.99 -1.98 -3.83
N ILE A 128 -2.97 -1.70 -2.98
CA ILE A 128 -2.98 -2.07 -1.56
C ILE A 128 -3.07 -3.60 -1.45
N LYS A 129 -1.97 -4.23 -1.05
CA LYS A 129 -1.81 -5.69 -0.89
C LYS A 129 -0.80 -6.02 0.22
N PRO A 130 -0.85 -7.20 0.87
CA PRO A 130 0.06 -7.58 1.95
C PRO A 130 1.55 -7.55 1.56
N ASP A 131 1.87 -7.84 0.30
CA ASP A 131 3.24 -7.82 -0.24
C ASP A 131 3.86 -6.40 -0.26
N ASN A 132 3.02 -5.35 -0.34
CA ASN A 132 3.46 -3.95 -0.38
C ASN A 132 3.56 -3.30 1.01
N PHE A 133 3.36 -4.07 2.08
CA PHE A 133 3.56 -3.64 3.46
C PHE A 133 4.64 -4.49 4.12
N LEU A 134 5.74 -3.88 4.56
CA LEU A 134 6.89 -4.56 5.15
C LEU A 134 7.14 -4.06 6.58
N VAL A 135 7.62 -4.91 7.48
CA VAL A 135 8.10 -4.44 8.80
C VAL A 135 9.52 -3.86 8.67
N GLY A 136 9.90 -2.95 9.56
CA GLY A 136 11.29 -2.48 9.64
C GLY A 136 12.28 -3.58 10.07
N GLN A 137 13.58 -3.31 9.88
CA GLN A 137 14.63 -4.29 10.17
C GLN A 137 14.67 -4.69 11.66
N ALA A 138 14.76 -5.99 11.94
CA ALA A 138 14.87 -6.51 13.31
C ALA A 138 16.11 -5.99 14.09
N ARG A 139 17.20 -5.66 13.39
CA ARG A 139 18.43 -5.06 13.98
C ARG A 139 18.21 -3.64 14.53
N LYS A 140 17.09 -2.98 14.22
CA LYS A 140 16.74 -1.63 14.68
C LYS A 140 15.45 -1.73 15.52
N ALA A 141 15.58 -1.90 16.84
CA ALA A 141 14.49 -2.26 17.75
C ALA A 141 13.23 -1.37 17.67
N ASN A 142 13.38 -0.08 17.34
CA ASN A 142 12.24 0.82 17.14
C ASN A 142 11.55 0.65 15.77
N GLN A 143 12.25 0.18 14.74
CA GLN A 143 11.70 0.00 13.39
C GLN A 143 11.00 -1.35 13.20
N GLN A 144 11.37 -2.41 13.93
CA GLN A 144 10.65 -3.70 13.84
C GLN A 144 9.16 -3.60 14.23
N ARG A 145 8.82 -2.61 15.07
CA ARG A 145 7.46 -2.26 15.51
C ARG A 145 6.66 -1.47 14.46
N GLN A 146 7.33 -0.97 13.42
CA GLN A 146 6.79 -0.06 12.43
C GLN A 146 6.55 -0.80 11.09
N VAL A 147 5.32 -0.70 10.58
CA VAL A 147 4.99 -1.11 9.21
C VAL A 147 5.39 0.03 8.25
N PHE A 148 5.96 -0.33 7.11
CA PHE A 148 6.31 0.54 5.99
C PHE A 148 5.44 0.21 4.78
N ILE A 149 5.24 1.16 3.87
CA ILE A 149 4.51 0.99 2.60
C ILE A 149 5.47 1.19 1.41
N ILE A 150 5.35 0.37 0.36
CA ILE A 150 6.29 0.33 -0.78
C ILE A 150 5.60 0.08 -2.14
N ASP A 151 6.39 0.17 -3.22
CA ASP A 151 6.01 -0.13 -4.62
C ASP A 151 4.98 0.85 -5.22
N TYR A 152 5.40 2.12 -5.31
CA TYR A 152 4.58 3.21 -5.88
C TYR A 152 4.50 3.21 -7.42
N GLY A 153 4.92 2.15 -8.12
CA GLY A 153 4.90 2.08 -9.59
C GLY A 153 3.52 2.31 -10.22
N LEU A 154 2.46 1.91 -9.50
CA LEU A 154 1.06 2.11 -9.91
C LEU A 154 0.39 3.36 -9.29
N ALA A 155 1.11 4.14 -8.49
CA ALA A 155 0.58 5.31 -7.79
C ALA A 155 0.11 6.42 -8.73
N LYS A 156 -0.78 7.31 -8.26
CA LYS A 156 -1.35 8.38 -9.09
C LYS A 156 -1.74 9.62 -8.29
N LYS A 157 -1.39 10.82 -8.79
CA LYS A 157 -1.89 12.10 -8.26
C LYS A 157 -3.41 12.18 -8.48
N TYR A 158 -4.19 12.31 -7.40
CA TYR A 158 -5.67 12.33 -7.45
C TYR A 158 -6.27 13.70 -7.16
N ARG A 159 -5.48 14.61 -6.58
CA ARG A 159 -5.85 16.02 -6.44
C ARG A 159 -4.66 16.90 -6.74
N ASP A 160 -4.92 18.15 -7.08
CA ASP A 160 -3.87 19.15 -7.03
C ASP A 160 -3.48 19.50 -5.58
N LEU A 161 -2.23 19.90 -5.37
CA LEU A 161 -1.70 20.22 -4.03
C LEU A 161 -1.87 21.68 -3.63
N GLN A 162 -2.02 22.61 -4.58
CA GLN A 162 -2.27 24.02 -4.30
C GLN A 162 -3.78 24.30 -4.28
N THR A 163 -4.49 23.91 -5.34
CA THR A 163 -5.93 24.18 -5.49
C THR A 163 -6.84 23.13 -4.85
N HIS A 164 -6.28 21.99 -4.42
CA HIS A 164 -7.01 20.82 -3.87
C HIS A 164 -8.09 20.20 -4.77
N LYS A 165 -8.27 20.71 -5.99
CA LYS A 165 -9.19 20.20 -7.02
C LYS A 165 -8.91 18.71 -7.31
N HIS A 166 -9.95 17.89 -7.23
CA HIS A 166 -9.89 16.46 -7.49
C HIS A 166 -9.69 16.17 -9.01
N ILE A 167 -9.18 14.99 -9.35
CA ILE A 167 -9.25 14.47 -10.72
C ILE A 167 -10.72 14.25 -11.10
N PRO A 168 -11.11 14.50 -12.36
CA PRO A 168 -12.49 14.28 -12.80
C PRO A 168 -12.85 12.79 -12.77
N TYR A 169 -14.12 12.50 -12.49
CA TYR A 169 -14.70 11.17 -12.60
C TYR A 169 -14.55 10.62 -14.04
N ARG A 170 -14.22 9.34 -14.17
CA ARG A 170 -14.08 8.63 -15.45
C ARG A 170 -14.41 7.16 -15.28
N GLU A 171 -14.88 6.54 -16.34
CA GLU A 171 -15.19 5.11 -16.44
C GLU A 171 -14.37 4.46 -17.56
N ASN A 172 -14.70 3.22 -17.95
CA ASN A 172 -14.03 2.45 -19.00
C ASN A 172 -12.51 2.31 -18.80
N LYS A 173 -12.08 2.25 -17.53
CA LYS A 173 -10.69 2.01 -17.12
C LYS A 173 -10.36 0.53 -17.13
N ASN A 174 -9.17 0.17 -17.61
CA ASN A 174 -8.62 -1.16 -17.37
C ASN A 174 -8.30 -1.35 -15.88
N LEU A 175 -8.64 -2.52 -15.34
CA LEU A 175 -8.28 -2.92 -13.97
C LEU A 175 -6.77 -2.74 -13.76
N THR A 176 -6.41 -1.96 -12.74
CA THR A 176 -5.04 -1.72 -12.31
C THR A 176 -4.88 -2.17 -10.86
N GLY A 177 -3.72 -2.74 -10.53
CA GLY A 177 -3.45 -3.34 -9.23
C GLY A 177 -3.97 -4.77 -9.10
N THR A 178 -3.85 -5.33 -7.90
CA THR A 178 -4.07 -6.74 -7.63
C THR A 178 -5.56 -7.05 -7.50
N ALA A 179 -6.15 -7.69 -8.51
CA ALA A 179 -7.59 -8.00 -8.60
C ALA A 179 -8.21 -8.65 -7.34
N ARG A 180 -7.42 -9.44 -6.58
CA ARG A 180 -7.83 -10.03 -5.29
C ARG A 180 -8.24 -8.96 -4.27
N TYR A 181 -7.51 -7.84 -4.21
CA TYR A 181 -7.71 -6.77 -3.24
C TYR A 181 -8.40 -5.53 -3.82
N ALA A 182 -8.30 -5.26 -5.13
CA ALA A 182 -8.93 -4.11 -5.79
C ALA A 182 -10.44 -3.90 -5.47
N SER A 183 -10.88 -2.64 -5.35
CA SER A 183 -12.28 -2.27 -5.04
C SER A 183 -13.30 -2.78 -6.08
N VAL A 184 -14.58 -2.86 -5.71
CA VAL A 184 -15.67 -3.17 -6.66
C VAL A 184 -15.69 -2.14 -7.81
N ASN A 185 -15.53 -0.85 -7.51
CA ASN A 185 -15.46 0.21 -8.54
C ASN A 185 -14.31 -0.03 -9.54
N THR A 186 -13.15 -0.53 -9.06
CA THR A 186 -12.00 -0.85 -9.92
C THR A 186 -12.31 -1.98 -10.90
N HIS A 187 -13.10 -2.98 -10.47
CA HIS A 187 -13.55 -4.08 -11.34
C HIS A 187 -14.61 -3.61 -12.35
N LEU A 188 -15.45 -2.64 -11.97
CA LEU A 188 -16.40 -1.96 -12.86
C LEU A 188 -15.75 -0.93 -13.82
N GLY A 189 -14.42 -0.82 -13.81
CA GLY A 189 -13.69 0.09 -14.69
C GLY A 189 -13.88 1.57 -14.35
N VAL A 190 -14.25 1.90 -13.12
CA VAL A 190 -14.29 3.28 -12.62
C VAL A 190 -12.86 3.75 -12.26
N GLU A 191 -12.57 5.02 -12.48
CA GLU A 191 -11.32 5.65 -12.06
C GLU A 191 -11.19 5.61 -10.52
N GLN A 192 -10.00 5.28 -10.03
CA GLN A 192 -9.77 5.07 -8.61
C GLN A 192 -9.64 6.39 -7.84
N SER A 193 -10.08 6.35 -6.59
CA SER A 193 -10.13 7.45 -5.63
C SER A 193 -9.75 6.97 -4.22
N ARG A 194 -9.76 7.87 -3.23
CA ARG A 194 -9.33 7.55 -1.84
C ARG A 194 -10.12 6.40 -1.21
N ARG A 195 -11.41 6.26 -1.54
CA ARG A 195 -12.26 5.16 -1.06
C ARG A 195 -11.81 3.79 -1.56
N ASP A 196 -11.15 3.74 -2.73
CA ASP A 196 -10.78 2.49 -3.39
C ASP A 196 -9.54 1.85 -2.77
N ASP A 197 -8.56 2.66 -2.35
CA ASP A 197 -7.44 2.21 -1.51
C ASP A 197 -7.93 1.73 -0.14
N LEU A 198 -8.92 2.40 0.47
CA LEU A 198 -9.49 2.01 1.76
C LEU A 198 -10.36 0.74 1.69
N GLU A 199 -11.20 0.58 0.66
CA GLU A 199 -11.93 -0.68 0.43
C GLU A 199 -10.95 -1.84 0.20
N SER A 200 -9.87 -1.59 -0.55
CA SER A 200 -8.80 -2.56 -0.76
C SER A 200 -8.10 -2.95 0.55
N LEU A 201 -7.83 -1.99 1.44
CA LEU A 201 -7.31 -2.25 2.79
C LEU A 201 -8.29 -3.08 3.62
N GLY A 202 -9.61 -2.84 3.52
CA GLY A 202 -10.63 -3.67 4.16
C GLY A 202 -10.54 -5.13 3.75
N TYR A 203 -10.38 -5.41 2.45
CA TYR A 203 -10.17 -6.79 1.98
C TYR A 203 -8.83 -7.39 2.45
N VAL A 204 -7.78 -6.58 2.66
CA VAL A 204 -6.51 -7.04 3.26
C VAL A 204 -6.69 -7.41 4.73
N LEU A 205 -7.41 -6.62 5.53
CA LEU A 205 -7.70 -6.95 6.93
C LEU A 205 -8.54 -8.24 7.06
N MET A 206 -9.59 -8.39 6.24
CA MET A 206 -10.39 -9.61 6.22
C MET A 206 -9.64 -10.83 5.69
N TYR A 207 -8.69 -10.64 4.76
CA TYR A 207 -7.81 -11.72 4.29
C TYR A 207 -6.97 -12.29 5.44
N PHE A 208 -6.40 -11.42 6.28
CA PHE A 208 -5.60 -11.83 7.44
C PHE A 208 -6.42 -12.57 8.51
N LEU A 209 -7.63 -12.10 8.83
CA LEU A 209 -8.50 -12.77 9.81
C LEU A 209 -9.04 -14.12 9.32
N ARG A 210 -9.39 -14.22 8.04
CA ARG A 210 -10.07 -15.38 7.45
C ARG A 210 -9.14 -16.45 6.89
N GLY A 211 -7.85 -16.16 6.71
CA GLY A 211 -6.91 -16.98 5.94
C GLY A 211 -7.09 -16.93 4.41
N SER A 212 -8.32 -16.65 3.95
CA SER A 212 -8.68 -16.47 2.54
C SER A 212 -9.96 -15.66 2.33
N LEU A 213 -10.04 -15.03 1.16
CA LEU A 213 -11.21 -14.30 0.66
C LEU A 213 -12.09 -15.19 -0.25
N PRO A 214 -13.44 -15.03 -0.26
CA PRO A 214 -14.37 -15.90 -1.00
C PRO A 214 -14.21 -15.97 -2.53
N TRP A 215 -13.34 -15.15 -3.12
CA TRP A 215 -13.01 -15.10 -4.55
C TRP A 215 -11.58 -15.60 -4.87
N GLN A 216 -10.92 -16.26 -3.92
CA GLN A 216 -9.70 -17.03 -4.19
C GLN A 216 -10.02 -18.40 -4.81
N GLY A 217 -9.01 -19.05 -5.41
CA GLY A 217 -9.14 -20.38 -6.02
C GLY A 217 -9.94 -20.46 -7.33
N LEU A 218 -10.64 -19.41 -7.73
CA LEU A 218 -11.51 -19.39 -8.92
C LEU A 218 -10.74 -19.77 -10.21
N LYS A 219 -11.22 -20.82 -10.88
CA LYS A 219 -10.70 -21.34 -12.16
C LYS A 219 -11.35 -20.64 -13.35
N ALA A 220 -10.54 -20.26 -14.33
CA ALA A 220 -10.93 -19.64 -15.59
C ALA A 220 -9.83 -19.84 -16.64
N ASN A 221 -10.20 -19.81 -17.93
CA ASN A 221 -9.28 -20.16 -19.02
C ASN A 221 -8.43 -18.97 -19.46
N THR A 222 -8.92 -17.74 -19.25
CA THR A 222 -8.17 -16.50 -19.56
C THR A 222 -8.05 -15.58 -18.34
N LYS A 223 -7.06 -14.67 -18.36
CA LYS A 223 -6.90 -13.65 -17.30
C LYS A 223 -8.13 -12.76 -17.17
N LYS A 224 -8.78 -12.39 -18.29
CA LYS A 224 -10.02 -11.59 -18.30
C LYS A 224 -11.13 -12.34 -17.56
N GLN A 225 -11.47 -13.55 -18.00
CA GLN A 225 -12.48 -14.40 -17.36
C GLN A 225 -12.20 -14.63 -15.85
N LYS A 226 -10.93 -14.67 -15.45
CA LYS A 226 -10.56 -14.79 -14.03
C LYS A 226 -10.88 -13.51 -13.24
N TYR A 227 -10.68 -12.34 -13.83
CA TYR A 227 -11.04 -11.05 -13.21
C TYR A 227 -12.56 -10.87 -13.21
N ASP A 228 -13.24 -11.21 -14.31
CA ASP A 228 -14.71 -11.17 -14.43
C ASP A 228 -15.37 -11.99 -13.31
N LYS A 229 -14.93 -13.23 -13.08
CA LYS A 229 -15.41 -14.09 -11.97
C LYS A 229 -15.05 -13.55 -10.57
N ILE A 230 -13.93 -12.83 -10.41
CA ILE A 230 -13.58 -12.20 -9.13
C ILE A 230 -14.50 -10.98 -8.88
N SER A 231 -14.80 -10.19 -9.91
CA SER A 231 -15.75 -9.08 -9.87
C SER A 231 -17.14 -9.56 -9.47
N GLU A 232 -17.68 -10.52 -10.23
CA GLU A 232 -18.96 -11.18 -9.97
C GLU A 232 -19.03 -11.70 -8.53
N LYS A 233 -18.01 -12.46 -8.09
CA LYS A 233 -18.00 -13.03 -6.74
C LYS A 233 -17.85 -11.97 -5.63
N LYS A 234 -17.23 -10.82 -5.90
CA LYS A 234 -17.20 -9.67 -4.97
C LYS A 234 -18.55 -8.99 -4.85
N MET A 235 -19.25 -8.78 -5.97
CA MET A 235 -20.60 -8.17 -5.98
C MET A 235 -21.64 -9.10 -5.33
N LEU A 236 -21.59 -10.40 -5.62
CA LEU A 236 -22.46 -11.43 -5.04
C LEU A 236 -22.06 -11.88 -3.61
N THR A 237 -21.14 -11.16 -2.94
CA THR A 237 -20.81 -11.41 -1.52
C THR A 237 -21.14 -10.15 -0.71
N PRO A 238 -22.29 -10.12 0.01
CA PRO A 238 -22.62 -9.04 0.94
C PRO A 238 -21.54 -8.85 2.02
N VAL A 239 -21.44 -7.63 2.57
CA VAL A 239 -20.43 -7.28 3.58
C VAL A 239 -20.60 -8.14 4.84
N GLU A 240 -21.85 -8.35 5.21
CA GLU A 240 -22.35 -9.14 6.32
C GLU A 240 -21.97 -10.62 6.17
N VAL A 241 -21.90 -11.13 4.93
CA VAL A 241 -21.46 -12.50 4.62
C VAL A 241 -19.93 -12.60 4.61
N LEU A 242 -19.23 -11.56 4.13
CA LEU A 242 -17.77 -11.48 4.17
C LEU A 242 -17.24 -11.39 5.62
N CYS A 243 -17.93 -10.63 6.48
CA CYS A 243 -17.56 -10.35 7.86
C CYS A 243 -18.27 -11.24 8.89
N LYS A 244 -19.10 -12.21 8.45
CA LYS A 244 -19.79 -13.15 9.33
C LYS A 244 -18.80 -13.85 10.28
N ASN A 245 -19.14 -13.87 11.57
CA ASN A 245 -18.35 -14.38 12.70
C ASN A 245 -17.08 -13.57 13.02
N TYR A 246 -17.00 -12.30 12.62
CA TYR A 246 -15.98 -11.33 13.04
C TYR A 246 -16.66 -10.08 13.64
N PRO A 247 -15.95 -9.23 14.41
CA PRO A 247 -16.53 -8.04 15.03
C PRO A 247 -17.21 -7.10 14.03
N SER A 248 -18.30 -6.47 14.49
CA SER A 248 -19.15 -5.53 13.72
C SER A 248 -18.39 -4.41 13.03
N GLU A 249 -17.28 -3.98 13.62
CA GLU A 249 -16.43 -2.89 13.19
C GLU A 249 -15.83 -3.12 11.79
N PHE A 250 -15.58 -4.38 11.40
CA PHE A 250 -15.17 -4.72 10.04
C PHE A 250 -16.31 -4.50 9.03
N THR A 251 -17.54 -4.84 9.41
CA THR A 251 -18.75 -4.57 8.63
C THR A 251 -18.96 -3.05 8.48
N SER A 252 -18.88 -2.30 9.58
CA SER A 252 -18.98 -0.83 9.61
C SER A 252 -17.89 -0.14 8.77
N TYR A 253 -16.65 -0.66 8.79
CA TYR A 253 -15.55 -0.18 7.95
C TYR A 253 -15.89 -0.27 6.45
N PHE A 254 -16.42 -1.40 5.99
CA PHE A 254 -16.81 -1.56 4.58
C PHE A 254 -18.03 -0.72 4.20
N HIS A 255 -19.05 -0.63 5.05
CA HIS A 255 -20.19 0.25 4.79
C HIS A 255 -19.74 1.72 4.64
N TYR A 256 -18.84 2.19 5.53
CA TYR A 256 -18.23 3.50 5.42
C TYR A 256 -17.47 3.68 4.10
N CYS A 257 -16.57 2.75 3.75
CA CYS A 257 -15.79 2.85 2.51
C CYS A 257 -16.67 2.86 1.26
N ARG A 258 -17.76 2.07 1.25
CA ARG A 258 -18.73 2.01 0.15
C ARG A 258 -19.73 3.17 0.13
N SER A 259 -19.92 3.91 1.23
CA SER A 259 -20.76 5.12 1.26
C SER A 259 -20.05 6.37 0.73
N LEU A 260 -18.72 6.38 0.67
CA LEU A 260 -17.93 7.51 0.16
C LEU A 260 -18.21 7.74 -1.34
N ARG A 261 -18.53 8.98 -1.71
CA ARG A 261 -18.52 9.43 -3.10
C ARG A 261 -17.09 9.55 -3.60
N PHE A 262 -16.93 9.59 -4.92
CA PHE A 262 -15.62 9.60 -5.60
C PHE A 262 -14.68 10.73 -5.12
N GLU A 263 -15.21 11.91 -4.81
CA GLU A 263 -14.42 13.07 -4.36
C GLU A 263 -14.41 13.27 -2.84
N ASP A 264 -15.12 12.46 -2.04
CA ASP A 264 -15.18 12.64 -0.59
C ASP A 264 -13.79 12.45 0.05
N LYS A 265 -13.51 13.20 1.13
CA LYS A 265 -12.34 13.00 2.00
C LYS A 265 -12.74 11.99 3.10
N PRO A 266 -12.10 10.82 3.21
CA PRO A 266 -12.35 9.89 4.30
C PRO A 266 -12.01 10.50 5.66
N ASP A 267 -12.79 10.14 6.68
CA ASP A 267 -12.45 10.30 8.09
C ASP A 267 -11.64 9.07 8.54
N TYR A 268 -10.34 9.13 8.32
CA TYR A 268 -9.39 8.13 8.81
C TYR A 268 -9.37 8.05 10.35
N SER A 269 -9.79 9.10 11.06
CA SER A 269 -9.85 9.09 12.53
C SER A 269 -11.03 8.28 13.05
N TYR A 270 -12.20 8.36 12.39
CA TYR A 270 -13.31 7.43 12.62
C TYR A 270 -12.90 5.98 12.33
N LEU A 271 -12.25 5.72 11.18
CA LEU A 271 -11.85 4.35 10.81
C LEU A 271 -10.80 3.74 11.78
N LYS A 272 -9.85 4.54 12.26
CA LYS A 272 -8.92 4.10 13.33
C LYS A 272 -9.62 3.93 14.67
N ARG A 273 -10.57 4.80 15.02
CA ARG A 273 -11.36 4.73 16.25
C ARG A 273 -12.17 3.44 16.33
N LEU A 274 -12.84 3.00 15.26
CA LEU A 274 -13.56 1.71 15.23
C LEU A 274 -12.68 0.56 15.75
N PHE A 275 -11.51 0.37 15.16
CA PHE A 275 -10.61 -0.74 15.50
C PHE A 275 -9.91 -0.55 16.85
N ARG A 276 -9.57 0.69 17.24
CA ARG A 276 -8.96 0.99 18.53
C ARG A 276 -9.93 0.80 19.70
N ASP A 277 -11.17 1.22 19.56
CA ASP A 277 -12.16 1.14 20.64
C ASP A 277 -12.64 -0.32 20.81
N LEU A 278 -12.66 -1.12 19.73
CA LEU A 278 -12.73 -2.58 19.78
C LEU A 278 -11.51 -3.21 20.49
N PHE A 279 -10.28 -2.79 20.15
CA PHE A 279 -9.05 -3.30 20.75
C PHE A 279 -9.01 -3.12 22.27
N ILE A 280 -9.49 -1.97 22.76
CA ILE A 280 -9.64 -1.66 24.19
C ILE A 280 -10.72 -2.56 24.83
N ARG A 281 -11.86 -2.76 24.16
CA ARG A 281 -12.98 -3.58 24.65
C ARG A 281 -12.60 -5.06 24.81
N GLU A 282 -11.74 -5.57 23.93
CA GLU A 282 -11.16 -6.92 23.99
C GLU A 282 -10.05 -7.05 25.06
N GLY A 283 -9.71 -5.97 25.78
CA GLY A 283 -8.67 -5.97 26.82
C GLY A 283 -7.24 -6.07 26.28
N TYR A 284 -7.01 -5.85 24.99
CA TYR A 284 -5.68 -5.97 24.39
C TYR A 284 -4.76 -4.80 24.76
N GLN A 285 -3.49 -5.10 25.04
CA GLN A 285 -2.43 -4.10 25.23
C GLN A 285 -1.72 -3.83 23.91
N TYR A 286 -1.43 -2.54 23.61
CA TYR A 286 -0.69 -2.12 22.42
C TYR A 286 0.83 -2.23 22.67
N ASP A 287 1.27 -3.46 22.90
CA ASP A 287 2.63 -3.86 23.25
C ASP A 287 3.53 -4.13 22.03
N TYR A 288 2.97 -4.06 20.82
CA TYR A 288 3.59 -4.50 19.55
C TYR A 288 3.97 -5.99 19.51
N ALA A 289 3.40 -6.82 20.39
CA ALA A 289 3.56 -8.27 20.37
C ALA A 289 2.58 -8.89 19.37
N PHE A 290 2.96 -8.81 18.08
CA PHE A 290 2.28 -9.47 16.96
C PHE A 290 2.52 -11.00 16.99
N ASP A 291 1.72 -11.76 16.25
CA ASP A 291 1.79 -13.24 16.26
C ASP A 291 3.22 -13.75 15.93
N TRP A 292 3.87 -13.15 14.93
CA TRP A 292 5.25 -13.48 14.51
C TRP A 292 6.34 -13.02 15.50
N THR A 293 6.01 -12.28 16.55
CA THR A 293 6.93 -12.04 17.69
C THR A 293 6.76 -13.13 18.74
N VAL A 294 5.52 -13.59 18.99
CA VAL A 294 5.23 -14.66 19.96
C VAL A 294 5.74 -16.02 19.47
N VAL A 295 5.69 -16.31 18.16
CA VAL A 295 6.27 -17.53 17.56
C VAL A 295 7.82 -17.58 17.67
N LYS A 296 8.48 -16.51 18.14
CA LYS A 296 9.90 -16.51 18.52
C LYS A 296 10.17 -16.79 20.00
N TYR A 297 9.13 -16.79 20.83
CA TYR A 297 9.17 -17.09 22.27
C TYR A 297 8.55 -18.45 22.70
N PRO A 298 8.62 -19.57 21.95
CA PRO A 298 8.35 -20.90 22.51
C PRO A 298 9.40 -21.33 23.58
N GLN A 299 9.16 -20.90 24.82
CA GLN A 299 9.67 -21.48 26.06
C GLN A 299 11.19 -21.82 26.13
N ILE A 300 12.03 -20.80 26.28
CA ILE A 300 13.28 -20.94 27.05
C ILE A 300 12.92 -20.81 28.54
N GLY A 301 12.30 -21.84 29.13
CA GLY A 301 11.73 -21.66 30.48
C GLY A 301 10.92 -22.79 31.13
N SER A 302 11.03 -24.07 30.74
CA SER A 302 10.50 -25.18 31.55
C SER A 302 11.10 -26.54 31.14
N SER A 303 11.92 -27.15 31.99
CA SER A 303 12.53 -28.47 31.73
C SER A 303 12.74 -29.34 32.99
N SER A 304 11.67 -29.53 33.76
CA SER A 304 11.52 -30.64 34.71
C SER A 304 10.02 -30.96 34.85
N SER A 305 9.53 -32.21 34.78
CA SER A 305 10.19 -33.50 35.07
C SER A 305 9.81 -34.62 34.08
N ARG A 306 10.69 -35.62 33.91
CA ARG A 306 10.37 -36.91 33.28
C ARG A 306 9.50 -37.79 34.18
N PRO A 307 8.62 -38.62 33.59
CA PRO A 307 8.59 -40.05 33.94
C PRO A 307 9.31 -40.94 32.90
N LYS A 308 9.55 -42.21 33.26
CA LYS A 308 10.04 -43.29 32.37
C LYS A 308 8.86 -44.11 31.81
N PRO A 309 9.00 -44.82 30.68
CA PRO A 309 7.95 -45.69 30.12
C PRO A 309 7.88 -47.06 30.82
N THR A 310 6.69 -47.67 30.78
CA THR A 310 6.43 -49.07 31.16
C THR A 310 5.65 -49.78 30.04
N VAL A 311 5.82 -51.10 29.92
CA VAL A 311 5.34 -51.92 28.79
C VAL A 311 4.04 -52.64 29.14
N GLY A 312 3.10 -52.77 28.20
CA GLY A 312 1.86 -53.56 28.38
C GLY A 312 1.09 -53.86 27.08
N ARG A 313 0.59 -55.10 26.98
CA ARG A 313 -0.34 -55.65 25.95
C ARG A 313 -1.67 -55.98 26.68
N THR A 314 -2.85 -56.28 26.12
CA THR A 314 -3.45 -56.61 24.79
C THR A 314 -4.99 -56.55 25.04
N ALA A 315 -5.97 -56.46 24.12
CA ALA A 315 -6.11 -56.19 22.68
C ALA A 315 -7.65 -56.10 22.37
N LEU A 316 -8.05 -56.18 21.08
CA LEU A 316 -9.41 -56.45 20.55
C LEU A 316 -10.46 -55.31 20.59
N GLY A 317 -11.34 -55.33 19.58
CA GLY A 317 -12.59 -54.55 19.48
C GLY A 317 -13.83 -55.46 19.67
N PRO A 318 -15.00 -55.20 19.03
CA PRO A 318 -15.08 -54.94 17.59
C PRO A 318 -16.16 -53.93 17.08
N SER A 319 -16.11 -53.69 15.76
CA SER A 319 -17.21 -53.44 14.80
C SER A 319 -18.30 -52.35 14.98
N ALA A 320 -18.30 -51.47 13.96
CA ALA A 320 -19.45 -51.07 13.11
C ALA A 320 -20.66 -50.30 13.69
N GLU A 321 -20.93 -49.15 13.06
CA GLU A 321 -22.08 -49.10 12.13
C GLU A 321 -21.87 -48.09 10.99
N ARG A 322 -22.82 -48.02 10.03
CA ARG A 322 -22.72 -47.30 8.76
C ARG A 322 -24.08 -46.68 8.42
N THR A 323 -24.12 -45.38 8.13
CA THR A 323 -25.35 -44.72 7.63
C THR A 323 -25.00 -43.61 6.62
N GLU A 324 -25.98 -43.23 5.80
CA GLU A 324 -25.73 -42.66 4.48
C GLU A 324 -26.01 -41.15 4.36
N LYS A 325 -25.71 -40.62 3.16
CA LYS A 325 -26.18 -39.30 2.71
C LYS A 325 -27.70 -39.35 2.48
N PRO A 326 -28.34 -38.18 2.42
CA PRO A 326 -29.17 -37.92 1.25
C PRO A 326 -28.64 -36.72 0.43
N SER A 327 -28.96 -36.73 -0.87
CA SER A 327 -28.79 -35.60 -1.77
C SER A 327 -30.16 -35.13 -2.24
N VAL A 328 -30.45 -33.84 -2.07
CA VAL A 328 -31.56 -33.15 -2.75
C VAL A 328 -30.99 -31.90 -3.41
N GLY A 329 -31.40 -31.64 -4.65
CA GLY A 329 -30.97 -30.47 -5.42
C GLY A 329 -32.14 -29.59 -5.83
N GLN A 330 -31.80 -28.51 -6.53
CA GLN A 330 -32.71 -27.71 -7.37
C GLN A 330 -34.05 -27.29 -6.74
N GLU A 331 -34.04 -26.12 -6.09
CA GLU A 331 -35.02 -25.07 -6.41
C GLU A 331 -34.50 -23.69 -5.97
N ILE A 332 -35.33 -22.64 -6.08
CA ILE A 332 -34.96 -21.22 -5.89
C ILE A 332 -33.88 -20.74 -6.90
N ARG A 333 -34.19 -20.86 -8.20
CA ARG A 333 -33.41 -20.24 -9.29
C ARG A 333 -34.19 -19.18 -10.10
N ASP A 334 -35.21 -18.56 -9.50
CA ASP A 334 -36.08 -17.56 -10.19
C ASP A 334 -36.47 -16.34 -9.33
N ARG A 335 -35.60 -15.92 -8.40
CA ARG A 335 -35.68 -14.57 -7.78
C ARG A 335 -34.30 -13.91 -7.71
N PHE A 336 -34.29 -12.58 -7.65
CA PHE A 336 -33.12 -11.69 -7.53
C PHE A 336 -32.26 -11.40 -8.79
N SER A 337 -32.83 -11.51 -10.00
CA SER A 337 -32.23 -10.87 -11.19
C SER A 337 -32.18 -9.32 -11.07
N GLY A 338 -33.20 -8.71 -10.46
CA GLY A 338 -33.35 -7.24 -10.37
C GLY A 338 -32.36 -6.48 -9.47
N ALA A 339 -31.45 -7.17 -8.77
CA ALA A 339 -30.50 -6.50 -7.87
C ALA A 339 -29.42 -5.68 -8.61
N VAL A 340 -29.13 -6.02 -9.87
CA VAL A 340 -28.05 -5.40 -10.67
C VAL A 340 -28.42 -3.99 -11.13
N GLU A 341 -29.68 -3.74 -11.51
CA GLU A 341 -30.15 -2.40 -11.89
C GLU A 341 -30.28 -1.43 -10.71
N ALA A 342 -30.67 -1.95 -9.53
CA ALA A 342 -30.97 -1.13 -8.36
C ALA A 342 -29.78 -0.28 -7.87
N PHE A 343 -28.54 -0.73 -8.09
CA PHE A 343 -27.34 0.01 -7.71
C PHE A 343 -26.98 1.12 -8.71
N ALA A 344 -27.27 0.94 -10.00
CA ALA A 344 -26.99 1.93 -11.05
C ALA A 344 -27.91 3.15 -10.97
N ARG A 345 -29.19 2.94 -10.64
CA ARG A 345 -30.22 4.01 -10.65
C ARG A 345 -30.10 5.05 -9.53
N ARG A 346 -29.20 4.87 -8.55
CA ARG A 346 -29.11 5.76 -7.35
C ARG A 346 -28.28 7.04 -7.53
N ASN A 347 -27.61 7.21 -8.68
CA ASN A 347 -26.82 8.41 -9.00
C ASN A 347 -27.39 9.25 -10.16
N GLY A 348 -28.59 8.93 -10.65
CA GLY A 348 -29.27 9.70 -11.70
C GLY A 348 -30.16 10.81 -11.11
N ALA A 349 -30.07 12.02 -11.67
CA ALA A 349 -31.02 13.10 -11.36
C ALA A 349 -32.39 12.83 -12.03
N THR A 350 -33.46 13.39 -11.46
CA THR A 350 -34.84 13.20 -11.92
C THR A 350 -35.15 13.93 -13.25
N PRO A 351 -36.13 13.44 -14.04
CA PRO A 351 -36.31 13.82 -15.45
C PRO A 351 -37.22 15.04 -15.66
N ASN A 352 -37.34 15.45 -16.92
CA ASN A 352 -38.47 16.27 -17.41
C ASN A 352 -39.07 15.63 -18.69
N ASN A 353 -40.30 16.01 -19.08
CA ASN A 353 -41.22 15.16 -19.85
C ASN A 353 -41.49 15.60 -21.32
N ASN A 354 -42.21 14.75 -22.08
CA ASN A 354 -42.85 14.86 -23.43
C ASN A 354 -42.20 13.90 -24.48
N HIS A 355 -42.91 12.89 -25.00
CA HIS A 355 -43.92 12.86 -26.11
C HIS A 355 -43.27 12.98 -27.52
N HIS A 356 -43.65 12.26 -28.60
CA HIS A 356 -44.76 11.32 -28.91
C HIS A 356 -44.33 10.29 -30.01
N GLY A 357 -45.05 9.14 -30.11
CA GLY A 357 -45.27 8.36 -31.36
C GLY A 357 -44.07 7.62 -32.03
N GLU A 358 -44.25 6.72 -33.00
CA GLU A 358 -45.40 5.83 -33.32
C GLU A 358 -44.93 4.60 -34.14
N HIS A 359 -45.84 3.74 -34.62
CA HIS A 359 -45.54 2.44 -35.26
C HIS A 359 -45.02 2.49 -36.71
N SER A 360 -44.21 1.48 -37.11
CA SER A 360 -44.38 0.78 -38.41
C SER A 360 -43.66 -0.58 -38.50
N ARG A 361 -43.89 -1.33 -39.60
CA ARG A 361 -43.61 -2.78 -39.77
C ARG A 361 -42.82 -3.12 -41.06
N ARG A 362 -42.34 -4.36 -41.14
CA ARG A 362 -41.93 -5.19 -42.33
C ARG A 362 -40.60 -4.87 -43.04
N LYS A 363 -40.08 -5.70 -43.98
CA LYS A 363 -39.83 -7.19 -44.01
C LYS A 363 -39.14 -7.63 -45.34
N THR A 364 -37.96 -8.26 -45.27
CA THR A 364 -37.34 -9.26 -46.21
C THR A 364 -37.02 -8.94 -47.70
N LEU A 365 -36.12 -9.80 -48.27
CA LEU A 365 -35.70 -10.01 -49.68
C LEU A 365 -34.58 -9.06 -50.19
N GLU A 366 -33.56 -9.47 -50.97
CA GLU A 366 -33.13 -10.82 -51.44
C GLU A 366 -31.60 -10.88 -51.78
N GLU A 367 -31.02 -12.04 -52.15
CA GLU A 367 -29.57 -12.26 -52.43
C GLU A 367 -29.32 -13.16 -53.67
N PRO A 368 -28.31 -12.85 -54.51
CA PRO A 368 -27.29 -13.85 -54.96
C PRO A 368 -25.87 -13.22 -55.22
N LEU A 369 -24.73 -13.87 -55.55
CA LEU A 369 -24.06 -15.21 -55.43
C LEU A 369 -22.54 -14.96 -55.77
N VAL A 370 -21.50 -15.53 -55.12
CA VAL A 370 -20.81 -16.86 -55.28
C VAL A 370 -20.09 -17.05 -56.65
N PRO A 371 -18.84 -17.61 -56.78
CA PRO A 371 -18.23 -18.73 -56.00
C PRO A 371 -16.76 -18.57 -55.48
N LYS A 372 -16.16 -19.68 -55.00
CA LYS A 372 -14.86 -19.83 -54.29
C LYS A 372 -13.93 -20.91 -54.90
N ALA A 373 -12.63 -20.86 -54.59
CA ALA A 373 -11.71 -22.00 -54.33
C ALA A 373 -10.55 -21.47 -53.43
N ASN A 374 -10.10 -22.08 -52.33
CA ASN A 374 -9.46 -23.39 -52.07
C ASN A 374 -8.05 -23.54 -52.72
N SER A 375 -6.99 -23.99 -52.04
CA SER A 375 -6.76 -24.30 -50.60
C SER A 375 -5.27 -24.51 -50.24
N SER A 376 -4.96 -24.65 -48.93
CA SER A 376 -3.80 -25.35 -48.31
C SER A 376 -2.37 -24.75 -48.30
N THR A 377 -1.75 -24.87 -47.11
CA THR A 377 -0.35 -24.59 -46.66
C THR A 377 0.60 -25.80 -46.90
N PRO A 378 1.94 -25.85 -46.59
CA PRO A 378 2.70 -25.07 -45.57
C PRO A 378 4.22 -24.76 -45.85
N THR A 379 4.95 -24.40 -44.77
CA THR A 379 6.43 -24.41 -44.54
C THR A 379 7.22 -23.07 -44.55
N ARG A 380 8.53 -23.17 -44.27
CA ARG A 380 9.51 -22.22 -43.67
C ARG A 380 10.92 -22.66 -44.18
N PRO A 381 12.10 -22.04 -43.88
CA PRO A 381 12.48 -20.74 -43.31
C PRO A 381 13.59 -20.02 -44.18
N VAL A 382 14.51 -19.23 -43.58
CA VAL A 382 15.88 -18.86 -44.08
C VAL A 382 15.94 -17.75 -45.17
N SER A 383 17.03 -16.96 -45.37
CA SER A 383 17.84 -16.07 -44.49
C SER A 383 18.74 -15.14 -45.34
N THR A 384 19.47 -14.19 -44.71
CA THR A 384 20.75 -13.56 -45.20
C THR A 384 20.71 -12.69 -46.51
N SER A 385 21.63 -11.76 -46.81
CA SER A 385 22.68 -11.04 -46.05
C SER A 385 23.25 -9.78 -46.80
N ARG A 386 23.84 -8.84 -46.02
CA ARG A 386 25.01 -7.95 -46.32
C ARG A 386 25.23 -7.27 -47.71
N SER A 387 25.23 -5.93 -47.73
CA SER A 387 26.35 -5.01 -48.12
C SER A 387 25.86 -3.54 -47.88
N SER A 388 26.59 -2.49 -47.46
CA SER A 388 27.94 -1.95 -47.73
C SER A 388 28.09 -1.35 -49.16
N SER A 389 28.63 -0.13 -49.41
CA SER A 389 29.25 0.89 -48.54
C SER A 389 29.24 2.31 -49.16
N LYS A 390 29.35 3.36 -48.31
CA LYS A 390 29.96 4.71 -48.50
C LYS A 390 29.83 5.48 -49.84
N ARG A 391 29.36 6.74 -49.76
CA ARG A 391 30.06 7.91 -50.36
C ARG A 391 29.72 9.21 -49.62
N ALA A 392 30.56 10.24 -49.73
CA ALA A 392 30.38 11.57 -49.15
C ALA A 392 31.17 12.63 -49.95
N VAL A 393 30.71 13.89 -49.92
CA VAL A 393 31.42 15.10 -50.39
C VAL A 393 30.89 16.33 -49.64
N ALA A 394 31.67 17.42 -49.62
CA ALA A 394 31.38 18.69 -48.93
C ALA A 394 31.17 19.83 -49.96
N SER A 395 31.22 21.16 -49.71
CA SER A 395 31.62 21.99 -48.56
C SER A 395 31.20 23.47 -48.73
N SER A 396 30.93 24.20 -47.63
CA SER A 396 31.10 25.66 -47.41
C SER A 396 30.48 26.07 -46.07
N SER A 397 30.88 27.12 -45.32
CA SER A 397 32.20 27.74 -45.05
C SER A 397 32.09 28.57 -43.72
N ARG A 398 33.21 28.84 -43.02
CA ARG A 398 33.33 29.56 -41.71
C ARG A 398 33.60 31.08 -41.90
N PRO A 399 33.84 31.96 -40.87
CA PRO A 399 33.97 31.85 -39.39
C PRO A 399 32.88 32.67 -38.59
N SER A 400 32.71 32.70 -37.24
CA SER A 400 33.57 33.00 -36.04
C SER A 400 34.06 34.47 -35.96
N SER A 401 34.31 35.17 -34.83
CA SER A 401 34.25 34.96 -33.33
C SER A 401 34.73 36.26 -32.63
N SER A 402 34.49 36.68 -31.35
CA SER A 402 33.61 36.28 -30.22
C SER A 402 33.86 37.20 -28.96
N ALA A 403 32.92 37.26 -27.97
CA ALA A 403 32.99 38.02 -26.67
C ALA A 403 32.87 39.56 -26.74
N GLY A 404 32.51 40.33 -25.69
CA GLY A 404 31.98 40.00 -24.35
C GLY A 404 31.85 41.22 -23.37
N ALA A 405 31.26 40.98 -22.19
CA ALA A 405 31.38 41.72 -20.90
C ALA A 405 30.53 42.98 -20.54
N ASP A 406 30.30 43.09 -19.22
CA ASP A 406 30.08 44.23 -18.29
C ASP A 406 28.81 45.16 -18.24
N GLN A 407 28.04 44.91 -17.16
CA GLN A 407 27.68 45.82 -16.05
C GLN A 407 26.55 46.91 -16.09
N ASN A 408 25.92 47.00 -14.91
CA ASN A 408 25.25 48.13 -14.23
C ASN A 408 23.72 48.37 -14.30
N ASN A 409 23.25 48.81 -13.12
CA ASN A 409 21.88 49.16 -12.64
C ASN A 409 21.83 50.72 -12.53
N PRO A 410 20.78 51.44 -12.00
CA PRO A 410 19.48 51.02 -11.44
C PRO A 410 18.25 51.92 -11.78
N ASN A 411 17.08 51.53 -11.23
CA ASN A 411 15.94 52.33 -10.73
C ASN A 411 15.44 53.63 -11.42
N SER A 412 14.14 53.63 -11.77
CA SER A 412 13.17 54.73 -11.63
C SER A 412 11.75 54.11 -11.69
N SER A 413 10.83 54.17 -10.71
CA SER A 413 10.22 55.26 -9.92
C SER A 413 9.24 56.16 -10.69
N TYR A 414 7.93 56.07 -10.40
CA TYR A 414 6.99 57.20 -10.26
C TYR A 414 5.65 56.74 -9.62
N SER A 415 4.73 57.67 -9.32
CA SER A 415 3.73 57.51 -8.24
C SER A 415 2.38 58.22 -8.50
N ARG A 416 1.45 58.15 -7.51
CA ARG A 416 0.03 58.62 -7.47
C ARG A 416 -0.96 57.53 -7.98
N GLY A 417 -2.19 57.39 -7.49
CA GLY A 417 -3.05 58.22 -6.61
C GLY A 417 -4.39 58.51 -7.33
N ALA A 418 -5.58 58.53 -6.73
CA ALA A 418 -5.99 58.42 -5.32
C ALA A 418 -7.44 57.84 -5.19
N THR A 419 -8.02 57.84 -3.97
CA THR A 419 -9.40 57.44 -3.63
C THR A 419 -10.47 58.50 -3.98
N PRO A 420 -11.77 58.15 -3.97
CA PRO A 420 -12.62 58.62 -2.84
C PRO A 420 -13.67 57.60 -2.33
N THR A 421 -14.48 58.02 -1.35
CA THR A 421 -15.33 57.20 -0.45
C THR A 421 -16.81 57.61 -0.45
N HIS A 422 -17.74 56.66 -0.23
CA HIS A 422 -19.04 56.80 0.49
C HIS A 422 -19.52 55.38 0.88
N THR A 423 -20.06 54.96 2.04
CA THR A 423 -20.62 55.58 3.27
C THR A 423 -22.14 55.77 3.32
N THR A 424 -22.85 54.82 3.95
CA THR A 424 -24.13 55.01 4.70
C THR A 424 -24.39 53.83 5.68
N SER A 425 -25.33 53.97 6.63
CA SER A 425 -25.52 53.02 7.76
C SER A 425 -26.92 53.08 8.43
N ARG A 426 -27.33 52.00 9.12
CA ARG A 426 -28.31 51.81 10.27
C ARG A 426 -28.79 50.34 10.29
N LEU A 427 -28.92 49.58 11.41
CA LEU A 427 -29.74 49.72 12.65
C LEU A 427 -31.25 49.54 12.36
N PHE A 428 -32.08 48.75 13.07
CA PHE A 428 -32.14 48.27 14.48
C PHE A 428 -32.08 46.71 14.61
N SER A 429 -31.91 45.98 15.75
CA SER A 429 -32.46 46.00 17.14
C SER A 429 -33.95 45.60 17.28
N ALA A 430 -34.44 44.85 18.29
CA ALA A 430 -33.82 44.13 19.44
C ALA A 430 -34.82 43.11 20.11
N GLY A 431 -34.39 42.33 21.12
CA GLY A 431 -35.22 41.49 22.02
C GLY A 431 -34.57 40.13 22.38
N SER A 432 -33.88 39.92 23.51
CA SER A 432 -34.31 39.88 24.93
C SER A 432 -35.16 38.63 25.26
N SER A 433 -34.66 37.63 25.99
CA SER A 433 -34.48 37.62 27.47
C SER A 433 -33.45 36.55 27.89
N SER A 434 -32.43 36.83 28.70
CA SER A 434 -32.43 37.03 30.18
C SER A 434 -32.66 35.77 31.02
N ASN A 435 -31.57 35.19 31.55
CA ASN A 435 -31.51 34.72 32.94
C ASN A 435 -30.07 34.82 33.48
N ARG A 436 -29.87 34.85 34.81
CA ARG A 436 -28.69 35.47 35.45
C ARG A 436 -28.24 34.74 36.74
N LEU A 437 -27.01 35.05 37.19
CA LEU A 437 -26.40 34.72 38.50
C LEU A 437 -25.96 33.24 38.67
N THR A 438 -24.95 32.87 39.48
CA THR A 438 -24.03 33.65 40.34
C THR A 438 -22.55 33.29 40.05
N ALA A 439 -21.62 34.14 40.50
CA ALA A 439 -20.21 33.79 40.64
C ALA A 439 -19.61 34.46 41.89
N THR A 440 -18.72 33.76 42.62
CA THR A 440 -17.75 34.35 43.58
C THR A 440 -16.68 33.29 43.93
N PRO A 441 -15.44 33.68 44.31
CA PRO A 441 -14.29 32.76 44.42
C PRO A 441 -13.83 32.51 45.88
N ILE A 442 -12.86 31.61 46.10
CA ILE A 442 -11.88 31.79 47.20
C ILE A 442 -10.55 31.02 47.02
N GLN A 443 -9.46 31.74 47.36
CA GLN A 443 -8.11 31.36 47.81
C GLN A 443 -7.17 30.38 47.06
N ARG A 444 -5.92 30.86 46.92
CA ARG A 444 -4.68 30.06 46.88
C ARG A 444 -4.32 29.59 48.29
N LEU A 445 -3.47 28.57 48.40
CA LEU A 445 -2.49 28.49 49.49
C LEU A 445 -1.07 28.48 48.92
N HIS A 446 -0.17 29.22 49.58
CA HIS A 446 1.27 29.15 49.33
C HIS A 446 1.86 27.98 50.12
N HIS A 447 2.97 27.44 49.63
CA HIS A 447 4.09 27.09 50.52
C HIS A 447 5.41 27.53 49.90
N SER A 448 6.24 28.16 50.73
CA SER A 448 7.55 28.73 50.39
C SER A 448 8.65 27.90 51.03
N GLY A 449 9.80 27.78 50.37
CA GLY A 449 10.91 26.98 50.88
C GLY A 449 12.13 27.01 49.97
N GLY A 450 12.72 28.20 49.79
CA GLY A 450 14.03 28.35 49.17
C GLY A 450 15.12 28.43 50.24
N PHE A 451 16.22 27.72 50.04
CA PHE A 451 17.53 28.04 50.62
C PHE A 451 18.63 27.69 49.59
N ASP A 452 19.84 28.14 49.86
CA ASP A 452 20.80 28.60 48.86
C ASP A 452 22.19 27.94 49.06
N VAL A 453 23.22 28.52 48.44
CA VAL A 453 24.65 28.45 48.78
C VAL A 453 25.49 27.40 48.05
N SER A 454 26.07 27.89 46.95
CA SER A 454 27.47 27.73 46.53
C SER A 454 27.90 26.56 45.64
N ALA A 455 28.96 26.84 44.88
CA ALA A 455 29.73 25.89 44.08
C ALA A 455 31.16 25.81 44.63
N ARG A 456 31.86 24.69 44.36
CA ARG A 456 33.32 24.68 44.19
C ARG A 456 33.78 23.54 43.29
N SER A 457 34.97 23.70 42.74
CA SER A 457 35.49 22.95 41.59
C SER A 457 36.70 22.08 41.94
N THR A 458 37.09 21.23 40.98
CA THR A 458 38.49 20.75 40.70
C THR A 458 39.18 19.80 41.71
N PRO A 459 40.24 19.04 41.33
CA PRO A 459 40.71 18.68 39.97
C PRO A 459 41.09 17.18 39.74
N PHE A 460 41.43 16.87 38.48
CA PHE A 460 42.32 15.82 37.94
C PHE A 460 42.97 14.73 38.84
N ALA A 461 42.95 13.48 38.31
CA ALA A 461 44.13 12.61 38.24
C ALA A 461 44.05 11.58 37.07
N LYS A 462 45.21 11.26 36.47
CA LYS A 462 45.53 10.03 35.71
C LYS A 462 46.86 9.51 36.28
N PRO A 463 47.19 8.20 36.19
CA PRO A 463 48.16 7.81 35.16
C PRO A 463 48.07 6.36 34.59
N THR A 464 48.65 6.20 33.40
CA THR A 464 49.44 5.05 32.87
C THR A 464 49.01 3.57 33.00
N SER A 465 48.55 3.04 31.86
CA SER A 465 49.15 1.94 31.05
C SER A 465 49.22 0.45 31.48
N SER A 466 48.77 -0.36 30.51
CA SER A 466 49.26 -1.69 30.08
C SER A 466 48.91 -2.97 30.86
N SER A 467 48.17 -3.86 30.18
CA SER A 467 48.65 -5.21 29.82
C SER A 467 47.79 -5.78 28.67
N ARG A 468 48.32 -6.73 27.89
CA ARG A 468 47.56 -7.49 26.87
C ARG A 468 46.86 -8.68 27.50
N VAL A 469 45.58 -8.91 27.19
CA VAL A 469 44.93 -10.22 27.34
C VAL A 469 44.13 -10.51 26.07
N HIS A 470 44.39 -11.65 25.42
CA HIS A 470 43.57 -12.16 24.32
C HIS A 470 42.37 -12.94 24.89
N THR A 471 41.17 -12.35 24.86
CA THR A 471 39.92 -13.09 25.09
C THR A 471 39.21 -13.36 23.77
N ARG A 472 39.17 -14.64 23.35
CA ARG A 472 38.30 -15.09 22.25
C ARG A 472 36.84 -14.81 22.60
N VAL A 473 36.17 -13.92 21.87
CA VAL A 473 34.70 -13.78 21.96
C VAL A 473 34.07 -15.01 21.31
N SER A 474 33.33 -15.79 22.11
CA SER A 474 32.65 -17.00 21.63
C SER A 474 31.40 -16.62 20.83
N SER A 475 31.38 -16.97 19.55
CA SER A 475 30.20 -16.80 18.68
C SER A 475 29.08 -17.77 19.06
N ARG A 476 28.00 -17.27 19.69
CA ARG A 476 26.83 -18.09 20.08
C ARG A 476 25.45 -17.55 19.66
N ASP A 477 25.38 -16.51 18.83
CA ASP A 477 24.11 -15.93 18.33
C ASP A 477 23.73 -16.27 16.87
N GLU A 478 24.55 -17.05 16.14
CA GLU A 478 24.28 -17.40 14.74
C GLU A 478 22.91 -18.06 14.42
N PRO A 479 22.29 -18.91 15.28
CA PRO A 479 21.04 -19.59 14.92
C PRO A 479 19.86 -18.64 14.66
N LEU A 480 19.86 -17.47 15.29
CA LEU A 480 18.74 -16.52 15.29
C LEU A 480 18.57 -15.79 13.95
N ILE A 481 19.68 -15.50 13.27
CA ILE A 481 19.68 -14.74 12.01
C ILE A 481 19.22 -15.63 10.85
N ARG A 482 19.76 -16.86 10.77
CA ARG A 482 19.50 -17.78 9.66
C ARG A 482 18.02 -18.04 9.42
N ASN A 483 17.20 -18.25 10.46
CA ASN A 483 15.79 -18.60 10.25
C ASN A 483 14.94 -17.46 9.66
N LEU A 484 15.31 -16.20 9.86
CA LEU A 484 14.61 -15.06 9.26
C LEU A 484 15.11 -14.73 7.85
N GLU A 485 16.41 -14.89 7.57
CA GLU A 485 16.93 -14.86 6.20
C GLU A 485 16.38 -16.02 5.35
N LEU A 486 16.27 -17.23 5.92
CA LEU A 486 15.74 -18.40 5.23
C LEU A 486 14.26 -18.25 4.85
N LEU A 487 13.49 -17.43 5.56
CA LEU A 487 12.12 -17.07 5.15
C LEU A 487 12.12 -16.17 3.90
N SER A 488 13.08 -15.24 3.76
CA SER A 488 13.21 -14.46 2.51
C SER A 488 13.81 -15.27 1.36
N LEU A 489 14.44 -16.42 1.64
CA LEU A 489 15.05 -17.31 0.64
C LEU A 489 14.10 -18.44 0.17
N ARG A 490 12.94 -18.64 0.80
CA ARG A 490 11.94 -19.66 0.42
C ARG A 490 10.90 -19.15 -0.59
N LYS A 491 11.36 -18.57 -1.70
CA LYS A 491 10.57 -18.42 -2.94
C LYS A 491 11.16 -19.34 -4.01
N ARG A 492 10.47 -20.46 -4.23
CA ARG A 492 10.61 -21.40 -5.36
C ARG A 492 9.27 -21.43 -6.09
#